data_AF-A0A3R9HH50-F1
#
_entry.id   AF-A0A3R9HH50-F1
#
_cell.length_a   1.000
_cell.length_b   1.000
_cell.length_c   1.000
_cell.angle_alpha   90.00
_cell.angle_beta   90.00
_cell.angle_gamma   90.00
#
_symmetry.space_group_name_H-M   'P 1'
#
loop_
_entity.id
_entity.type
_entity.pdbx_description
1 polymer ?
#
loop_
_entity_poly.entity_id
_entity_poly.type
_entity_poly.pdbx_seq_one_letter_code
_entity_poly.pdbx_strand_id
1 'polypeptide(L)'
;MKKNDLFIDVSSHNGYDITGILADMGTQNTIIKISESTSYINPCLSAQVEQSTPIGFYHFARFGGNVAEAEREAQFFLDNVPMQVKYLVLDYEDDPSGDAQANTNACLRFMQMIADAGYKPIYYSYKPFTLDNIDYQQILAQFPNSLWIAGYGLNDGTANFEYFPSMDGIRWWQYSSNPYDKNIVLLDDEEAKPEWKQNDTGYWYVREDGSYPKEKFEKINGTWYYFDGSGYMLAERWKKHTDGHWYWFDKSGAMATGWKKIAESWYYFDVEGAMKTGWVKYKDAWYYLDSKDGNMVSNAFIQSADKKGWYYLKPDGSMADKPEFTVEPNGLITTK
;
A
#
# COMPACT_ATOMS: atom_id res chain seq x y z
N MET A 1 15.90 -6.50 1.69
CA MET A 1 17.16 -7.22 1.52
C MET A 1 16.98 -8.46 0.65
N LYS A 2 18.08 -9.02 0.14
CA LYS A 2 18.16 -10.27 -0.61
C LYS A 2 18.91 -11.33 0.19
N LYS A 3 18.73 -12.59 -0.19
CA LYS A 3 19.43 -13.74 0.39
C LYS A 3 20.95 -13.51 0.36
N ASN A 4 21.59 -13.81 1.47
CA ASN A 4 23.00 -13.59 1.79
C ASN A 4 23.42 -12.13 2.02
N ASP A 5 22.50 -11.16 1.95
CA ASP A 5 22.81 -9.82 2.47
C ASP A 5 23.14 -9.92 3.97
N LEU A 6 24.00 -9.00 4.40
CA LEU A 6 24.41 -8.85 5.79
C LEU A 6 23.77 -7.61 6.41
N PHE A 7 23.48 -7.70 7.71
CA PHE A 7 23.09 -6.56 8.53
C PHE A 7 23.61 -6.75 9.97
N ILE A 8 23.71 -5.65 10.70
CA ILE A 8 23.99 -5.67 12.14
C ILE A 8 22.75 -5.22 12.91
N ASP A 9 22.61 -5.65 14.14
CA ASP A 9 21.65 -5.07 15.06
C ASP A 9 22.37 -4.36 16.20
N VAL A 10 21.78 -3.25 16.67
CA VAL A 10 22.44 -2.36 17.63
C VAL A 10 21.47 -1.81 18.66
N SER A 11 22.01 -1.55 19.86
CA SER A 11 21.32 -0.94 20.97
C SER A 11 22.21 0.12 21.63
N SER A 12 21.84 0.59 22.83
CA SER A 12 22.70 1.45 23.62
C SER A 12 24.05 0.80 23.99
N HIS A 13 24.15 -0.54 23.94
CA HIS A 13 25.42 -1.26 24.18
C HIS A 13 26.50 -0.92 23.14
N ASN A 14 26.10 -0.57 21.93
CA ASN A 14 27.03 -0.21 20.85
C ASN A 14 27.42 1.28 20.88
N GLY A 15 26.77 2.08 21.73
CA GLY A 15 27.04 3.50 21.90
C GLY A 15 26.54 4.37 20.74
N TYR A 16 26.97 5.63 20.76
CA TYR A 16 26.54 6.68 19.82
C TYR A 16 27.28 6.66 18.47
N ASP A 17 28.38 5.91 18.35
CA ASP A 17 29.16 5.79 17.11
C ASP A 17 29.29 4.33 16.73
N ILE A 18 28.60 3.95 15.65
CA ILE A 18 28.57 2.60 15.09
C ILE A 18 29.30 2.53 13.74
N THR A 19 29.93 3.63 13.29
CA THR A 19 30.58 3.68 11.97
C THR A 19 31.69 2.63 11.82
N GLY A 20 32.41 2.34 12.90
CA GLY A 20 33.45 1.31 12.91
C GLY A 20 32.93 -0.11 12.67
N ILE A 21 31.83 -0.51 13.32
CA ILE A 21 31.27 -1.86 13.18
C ILE A 21 30.52 -2.05 11.86
N LEU A 22 29.95 -0.97 11.31
CA LEU A 22 29.39 -0.97 9.95
C LEU A 22 30.48 -1.20 8.90
N ALA A 23 31.61 -0.50 9.05
CA ALA A 23 32.78 -0.67 8.18
C ALA A 23 33.39 -2.07 8.27
N ASP A 24 33.50 -2.64 9.48
CA ASP A 24 34.00 -4.01 9.71
C ASP A 24 33.09 -5.06 9.07
N MET A 25 31.77 -4.92 9.20
CA MET A 25 30.79 -5.83 8.59
C MET A 25 30.69 -5.68 7.07
N GLY A 26 31.09 -4.52 6.53
CA GLY A 26 30.96 -4.21 5.10
C GLY A 26 29.52 -3.96 4.65
N THR A 27 28.64 -3.49 5.53
CA THR A 27 27.23 -3.18 5.25
C THR A 27 26.77 -1.96 6.03
N GLN A 28 25.82 -1.22 5.46
CA GLN A 28 25.11 -0.14 6.16
C GLN A 28 23.78 -0.60 6.76
N ASN A 29 23.34 -1.83 6.48
CA ASN A 29 22.03 -2.32 6.91
C ASN A 29 21.99 -2.53 8.43
N THR A 30 20.97 -1.96 9.08
CA THR A 30 20.80 -2.03 10.54
C THR A 30 19.39 -2.40 10.98
N ILE A 31 19.28 -3.14 12.08
CA ILE A 31 18.07 -3.19 12.92
C ILE A 31 18.40 -2.55 14.27
N ILE A 32 17.70 -1.48 14.64
CA ILE A 32 18.08 -0.67 15.80
C ILE A 32 17.05 -0.82 16.93
N LYS A 33 17.49 -0.98 18.18
CA LYS A 33 16.61 -0.95 19.35
C LYS A 33 15.93 0.39 19.44
N ILE A 34 14.61 0.42 19.51
CA ILE A 34 13.87 1.63 19.88
C ILE A 34 13.56 1.60 21.36
N SER A 35 12.87 0.55 21.82
CA SER A 35 12.23 0.56 23.13
C SER A 35 12.36 -0.77 23.87
N GLU A 36 12.08 -0.70 25.17
CA GLU A 36 11.92 -1.85 26.05
C GLU A 36 10.82 -1.56 27.08
N SER A 37 9.94 -2.55 27.30
CA SER A 37 8.72 -2.38 28.09
C SER A 37 7.92 -1.14 27.64
N THR A 38 7.33 -0.38 28.55
CA THR A 38 6.50 0.80 28.25
C THR A 38 7.17 2.12 28.58
N SER A 39 8.50 2.12 28.83
CA SER A 39 9.16 3.30 29.39
C SER A 39 10.61 3.53 28.95
N TYR A 40 11.33 2.51 28.49
CA TYR A 40 12.71 2.69 28.06
C TYR A 40 12.78 3.03 26.57
N ILE A 41 13.57 4.05 26.23
CA ILE A 41 13.96 4.38 24.86
C ILE A 41 15.49 4.29 24.76
N ASN A 42 15.98 3.65 23.71
CA ASN A 42 17.41 3.63 23.39
C ASN A 42 17.90 5.07 23.14
N PRO A 43 18.77 5.63 24.00
CA PRO A 43 19.23 7.00 23.86
C PRO A 43 20.15 7.22 22.64
N CYS A 44 20.66 6.15 22.04
CA CYS A 44 21.54 6.20 20.87
C CYS A 44 20.77 6.16 19.53
N LEU A 45 19.44 5.96 19.56
CA LEU A 45 18.60 5.70 18.38
C LEU A 45 18.83 6.71 17.24
N SER A 46 18.77 8.02 17.53
CA SER A 46 18.91 9.05 16.51
C SER A 46 20.28 9.03 15.83
N ALA A 47 21.36 8.88 16.61
CA ALA A 47 22.72 8.81 16.09
C ALA A 47 22.94 7.54 15.25
N GLN A 48 22.41 6.40 15.72
CA GLN A 48 22.52 5.12 15.02
C GLN A 48 21.73 5.12 13.71
N VAL A 49 20.55 5.76 13.68
CA VAL A 49 19.76 5.98 12.45
C VAL A 49 20.52 6.86 11.46
N GLU A 50 21.12 7.97 11.91
CA GLU A 50 21.86 8.89 11.04
C GLU A 50 23.08 8.24 10.37
N GLN A 51 23.74 7.29 11.06
CA GLN A 51 24.98 6.66 10.59
C GLN A 51 24.78 5.44 9.69
N SER A 52 23.54 4.95 9.52
CA SER A 52 23.27 3.66 8.90
C SER A 52 22.09 3.69 7.92
N THR A 53 21.68 2.52 7.42
CA THR A 53 20.48 2.33 6.61
C THR A 53 19.56 1.36 7.35
N PRO A 54 18.67 1.87 8.22
CA PRO A 54 17.74 1.03 8.97
C PRO A 54 16.81 0.28 8.02
N ILE A 55 16.87 -1.05 8.08
CA ILE A 55 15.94 -1.96 7.40
C ILE A 55 14.73 -2.27 8.29
N GLY A 56 14.89 -2.06 9.60
CA GLY A 56 13.89 -2.28 10.62
C GLY A 56 14.32 -1.73 11.98
N PHE A 57 13.43 -1.88 12.94
CA PHE A 57 13.67 -1.55 14.34
C PHE A 57 13.20 -2.69 15.23
N TYR A 58 13.70 -2.78 16.46
CA TYR A 58 13.26 -3.80 17.40
C TYR A 58 12.85 -3.23 18.76
N HIS A 59 12.01 -4.01 19.43
CA HIS A 59 11.50 -3.79 20.76
C HIS A 59 11.82 -4.98 21.66
N PHE A 60 12.48 -4.75 22.78
CA PHE A 60 12.77 -5.78 23.78
C PHE A 60 11.56 -5.97 24.71
N ALA A 61 10.91 -7.11 24.61
CA ALA A 61 9.66 -7.41 25.30
C ALA A 61 9.87 -7.68 26.80
N ARG A 62 8.92 -7.23 27.62
CA ARG A 62 8.81 -7.53 29.06
C ARG A 62 7.42 -8.01 29.48
N PHE A 63 6.54 -8.28 28.51
CA PHE A 63 5.13 -8.61 28.76
C PHE A 63 4.86 -10.06 29.18
N GLY A 64 5.83 -10.97 29.05
CA GLY A 64 5.68 -12.40 29.33
C GLY A 64 4.48 -13.03 28.59
N GLY A 65 3.47 -13.49 29.34
CA GLY A 65 2.22 -14.06 28.80
C GLY A 65 1.02 -13.11 28.83
N ASN A 66 1.23 -11.82 29.13
CA ASN A 66 0.14 -10.86 29.32
C ASN A 66 -0.17 -10.10 28.02
N VAL A 67 -1.26 -10.46 27.36
CA VAL A 67 -1.73 -9.81 26.13
C VAL A 67 -1.93 -8.31 26.29
N ALA A 68 -2.52 -7.85 27.41
CA ALA A 68 -2.79 -6.43 27.61
C ALA A 68 -1.50 -5.61 27.84
N GLU A 69 -0.45 -6.22 28.40
CA GLU A 69 0.88 -5.59 28.46
C GLU A 69 1.54 -5.59 27.08
N ALA A 70 1.44 -6.69 26.33
CA ALA A 70 1.95 -6.76 24.95
C ALA A 70 1.35 -5.66 24.06
N GLU A 71 0.06 -5.33 24.23
CA GLU A 71 -0.57 -4.21 23.53
C GLU A 71 0.03 -2.85 23.91
N ARG A 72 0.32 -2.62 25.19
CA ARG A 72 0.94 -1.37 25.66
C ARG A 72 2.37 -1.24 25.16
N GLU A 73 3.14 -2.31 25.22
CA GLU A 73 4.50 -2.37 24.72
C GLU A 73 4.55 -2.15 23.20
N ALA A 74 3.65 -2.80 22.44
CA ALA A 74 3.53 -2.60 20.99
C ALA A 74 3.17 -1.16 20.64
N GLN A 75 2.19 -0.55 21.34
CA GLN A 75 1.82 0.84 21.09
C GLN A 75 2.98 1.79 21.41
N PHE A 76 3.65 1.60 22.54
CA PHE A 76 4.81 2.41 22.92
C PHE A 76 5.94 2.29 21.89
N PHE A 77 6.18 1.09 21.36
CA PHE A 77 7.13 0.88 20.27
C PHE A 77 6.72 1.62 19.00
N LEU A 78 5.47 1.47 18.56
CA LEU A 78 4.93 2.11 17.35
C LEU A 78 4.97 3.64 17.42
N ASP A 79 4.62 4.21 18.58
CA ASP A 79 4.62 5.67 18.81
C ASP A 79 6.02 6.29 18.69
N ASN A 80 7.07 5.48 18.80
CA ASN A 80 8.47 5.93 18.78
C ASN A 80 9.24 5.50 17.52
N VAL A 81 8.57 4.96 16.48
CA VAL A 81 9.21 4.65 15.19
C VAL A 81 9.63 5.95 14.48
N PRO A 82 10.94 6.19 14.26
CA PRO A 82 11.43 7.51 13.82
C PRO A 82 11.33 7.73 12.30
N MET A 83 11.20 6.66 11.52
CA MET A 83 11.11 6.70 10.07
C MET A 83 10.44 5.43 9.54
N GLN A 84 9.86 5.52 8.34
CA GLN A 84 9.29 4.35 7.68
C GLN A 84 10.39 3.33 7.34
N VAL A 85 10.17 2.09 7.77
CA VAL A 85 10.99 0.91 7.46
C VAL A 85 10.06 -0.23 7.08
N LYS A 86 10.60 -1.33 6.57
CA LYS A 86 9.79 -2.48 6.18
C LYS A 86 9.43 -3.37 7.37
N TYR A 87 10.34 -3.51 8.32
CA TYR A 87 10.23 -4.49 9.40
C TYR A 87 10.22 -3.85 10.78
N LEU A 88 9.36 -4.35 11.65
CA LEU A 88 9.45 -4.11 13.09
C LEU A 88 9.54 -5.46 13.79
N VAL A 89 10.44 -5.56 14.75
CA VAL A 89 10.83 -6.82 15.38
C VAL A 89 10.33 -6.83 16.83
N LEU A 90 9.64 -7.90 17.18
CA LEU A 90 9.43 -8.34 18.55
C LEU A 90 10.65 -9.15 18.98
N ASP A 91 11.45 -8.61 19.90
CA ASP A 91 12.52 -9.34 20.56
C ASP A 91 11.96 -9.95 21.87
N TYR A 92 11.78 -11.27 21.88
CA TYR A 92 11.16 -12.02 22.97
C TYR A 92 12.08 -13.17 23.40
N GLU A 93 12.98 -12.86 24.33
CA GLU A 93 14.03 -13.76 24.79
C GLU A 93 14.21 -13.80 26.31
N ASP A 94 13.34 -13.11 27.05
CA ASP A 94 13.38 -13.03 28.52
C ASP A 94 11.97 -12.91 29.12
N ASP A 95 11.87 -13.10 30.44
CA ASP A 95 10.63 -13.00 31.24
C ASP A 95 9.39 -13.78 30.69
N PRO A 96 9.53 -15.03 30.20
CA PRO A 96 8.37 -15.79 29.77
C PRO A 96 7.47 -16.10 30.97
N SER A 97 6.16 -16.14 30.75
CA SER A 97 5.27 -16.75 31.76
C SER A 97 5.44 -18.28 31.75
N GLY A 98 4.95 -18.94 32.79
CA GLY A 98 4.91 -20.40 32.85
C GLY A 98 3.89 -21.06 31.91
N ASP A 99 3.13 -20.29 31.12
CA ASP A 99 2.14 -20.78 30.16
C ASP A 99 2.56 -20.41 28.73
N ALA A 100 3.00 -21.42 27.98
CA ALA A 100 3.48 -21.24 26.62
C ALA A 100 2.40 -20.72 25.65
N GLN A 101 1.13 -21.07 25.87
CA GLN A 101 0.04 -20.56 25.03
C GLN A 101 -0.26 -19.10 25.36
N ALA A 102 -0.19 -18.71 26.63
CA ALA A 102 -0.33 -17.30 27.01
C ALA A 102 0.79 -16.44 26.41
N ASN A 103 2.04 -16.91 26.47
CA ASN A 103 3.20 -16.28 25.82
C ASN A 103 2.97 -16.16 24.30
N THR A 104 2.52 -17.24 23.65
CA THR A 104 2.20 -17.26 22.22
C THR A 104 1.14 -16.22 21.86
N ASN A 105 0.04 -16.18 22.62
CA ASN A 105 -1.05 -15.22 22.39
C ASN A 105 -0.57 -13.77 22.54
N ALA A 106 0.28 -13.48 23.52
CA ALA A 106 0.85 -12.16 23.73
C ALA A 106 1.77 -11.75 22.57
N CYS A 107 2.64 -12.66 22.12
CA CYS A 107 3.48 -12.45 20.94
C CYS A 107 2.66 -12.21 19.67
N LEU A 108 1.65 -13.03 19.41
CA LEU A 108 0.74 -12.88 18.26
C LEU A 108 0.04 -11.52 18.30
N ARG A 109 -0.40 -11.07 19.48
CA ARG A 109 -1.06 -9.77 19.60
C ARG A 109 -0.11 -8.62 19.27
N PHE A 110 1.11 -8.65 19.81
CA PHE A 110 2.14 -7.65 19.53
C PHE A 110 2.45 -7.58 18.02
N MET A 111 2.69 -8.74 17.40
CA MET A 111 2.98 -8.84 15.97
C MET A 111 1.78 -8.41 15.10
N GLN A 112 0.56 -8.70 15.51
CA GLN A 112 -0.64 -8.23 14.81
C GLN A 112 -0.76 -6.70 14.83
N MET A 113 -0.45 -6.05 15.96
CA MET A 113 -0.48 -4.58 16.03
C MET A 113 0.57 -3.94 15.10
N ILE A 114 1.75 -4.57 14.97
CA ILE A 114 2.76 -4.16 13.98
C ILE A 114 2.20 -4.27 12.55
N ALA A 115 1.54 -5.39 12.23
CA ALA A 115 0.94 -5.61 10.91
C ALA A 115 -0.19 -4.62 10.61
N ASP A 116 -1.06 -4.35 11.59
CA ASP A 116 -2.17 -3.39 11.50
C ASP A 116 -1.65 -1.96 11.23
N ALA A 117 -0.46 -1.63 11.76
CA ALA A 117 0.23 -0.36 11.53
C ALA A 117 0.95 -0.27 10.17
N GLY A 118 0.90 -1.32 9.35
CA GLY A 118 1.45 -1.34 7.99
C GLY A 118 2.90 -1.79 7.86
N TYR A 119 3.48 -2.39 8.91
CA TYR A 119 4.84 -2.95 8.91
C TYR A 119 4.81 -4.48 8.80
N LYS A 120 5.93 -5.10 8.43
CA LYS A 120 6.08 -6.57 8.46
C LYS A 120 6.61 -7.00 9.84
N PRO A 121 5.84 -7.73 10.66
CA PRO A 121 6.30 -8.19 11.96
C PRO A 121 7.33 -9.31 11.84
N ILE A 122 8.32 -9.29 12.72
CA ILE A 122 9.33 -10.34 12.89
C ILE A 122 9.35 -10.76 14.36
N TYR A 123 9.44 -12.06 14.60
CA TYR A 123 9.73 -12.62 15.92
C TYR A 123 11.22 -12.91 16.00
N TYR A 124 11.92 -12.31 16.96
CA TYR A 124 13.30 -12.60 17.29
C TYR A 124 13.43 -13.31 18.64
N SER A 125 14.28 -14.34 18.67
CA SER A 125 14.66 -15.08 19.88
C SER A 125 15.78 -16.09 19.55
N TYR A 126 16.07 -17.01 20.48
CA TYR A 126 16.94 -18.16 20.25
C TYR A 126 16.19 -19.49 20.43
N LYS A 127 16.62 -20.51 19.66
CA LYS A 127 15.85 -21.76 19.47
C LYS A 127 15.39 -22.46 20.76
N PRO A 128 16.26 -22.76 21.76
CA PRO A 128 15.82 -23.37 23.02
C PRO A 128 14.70 -22.60 23.73
N PHE A 129 14.85 -21.27 23.87
CA PHE A 129 13.83 -20.45 24.52
C PHE A 129 12.52 -20.45 23.77
N THR A 130 12.56 -20.35 22.44
CA THR A 130 11.35 -20.43 21.62
C THR A 130 10.62 -21.76 21.82
N LEU A 131 11.35 -22.89 21.80
CA LEU A 131 10.74 -24.22 21.93
C LEU A 131 10.17 -24.48 23.34
N ASP A 132 10.78 -23.91 24.37
CA ASP A 132 10.35 -24.11 25.76
C ASP A 132 9.18 -23.20 26.13
N ASN A 133 9.07 -22.01 25.51
CA ASN A 133 8.19 -20.95 26.00
C ASN A 133 7.03 -20.56 25.08
N ILE A 134 7.01 -20.96 23.80
CA ILE A 134 5.91 -20.64 22.88
C ILE A 134 5.66 -21.75 21.85
N ASP A 135 4.50 -21.69 21.19
CA ASP A 135 4.20 -22.45 19.97
C ASP A 135 4.48 -21.57 18.74
N TYR A 136 5.73 -21.61 18.25
CA TYR A 136 6.14 -20.80 17.10
C TYR A 136 5.43 -21.19 15.80
N GLN A 137 4.83 -22.38 15.70
CA GLN A 137 4.07 -22.78 14.51
C GLN A 137 2.78 -21.97 14.39
N GLN A 138 2.18 -21.54 15.50
CA GLN A 138 1.05 -20.60 15.49
C GLN A 138 1.49 -19.22 14.98
N ILE A 139 2.68 -18.75 15.37
CA ILE A 139 3.27 -17.53 14.80
C ILE A 139 3.43 -17.67 13.29
N LEU A 140 4.02 -18.76 12.81
CA LEU A 140 4.23 -18.97 11.37
C LEU A 140 2.93 -19.13 10.58
N ALA A 141 1.88 -19.68 11.20
CA ALA A 141 0.57 -19.81 10.57
C ALA A 141 -0.06 -18.43 10.28
N GLN A 142 0.15 -17.44 11.16
CA GLN A 142 -0.37 -16.09 10.98
C GLN A 142 0.61 -15.16 10.25
N PHE A 143 1.91 -15.35 10.47
CA PHE A 143 3.00 -14.56 9.91
C PHE A 143 4.05 -15.49 9.26
N PRO A 144 3.83 -15.93 8.01
CA PRO A 144 4.76 -16.80 7.33
C PRO A 144 6.16 -16.19 7.19
N ASN A 145 7.19 -17.02 7.35
CA ASN A 145 8.60 -16.62 7.20
C ASN A 145 8.99 -15.38 8.03
N SER A 146 8.52 -15.32 9.29
CA SER A 146 8.68 -14.17 10.18
C SER A 146 9.73 -14.37 11.29
N LEU A 147 10.52 -15.44 11.29
CA LEU A 147 11.48 -15.66 12.38
C LEU A 147 12.85 -15.07 12.07
N TRP A 148 13.44 -14.44 13.08
CA TRP A 148 14.85 -14.09 13.15
C TRP A 148 15.45 -14.84 14.34
N ILE A 149 16.28 -15.86 14.09
CA ILE A 149 16.71 -16.76 15.17
C ILE A 149 18.21 -16.62 15.41
N ALA A 150 18.59 -16.47 16.67
CA ALA A 150 19.97 -16.48 17.13
C ALA A 150 20.52 -17.90 17.31
N GLY A 151 21.78 -18.09 16.91
CA GLY A 151 22.51 -19.33 17.10
C GLY A 151 23.97 -19.16 16.70
N TYR A 152 24.87 -19.09 17.70
CA TYR A 152 26.25 -18.61 17.47
C TYR A 152 27.30 -19.72 17.36
N GLY A 153 26.96 -20.95 17.74
CA GLY A 153 27.95 -22.03 17.85
C GLY A 153 29.11 -21.65 18.78
N LEU A 154 30.32 -21.60 18.23
CA LEU A 154 31.53 -21.19 18.96
C LEU A 154 31.63 -19.66 19.16
N ASN A 155 30.81 -18.87 18.47
CA ASN A 155 30.76 -17.42 18.53
C ASN A 155 32.10 -16.72 18.23
N ASP A 156 32.80 -17.19 17.20
CA ASP A 156 34.11 -16.66 16.78
C ASP A 156 34.04 -15.46 15.82
N GLY A 157 32.83 -14.93 15.59
CA GLY A 157 32.59 -13.82 14.67
C GLY A 157 32.25 -14.24 13.24
N THR A 158 32.21 -15.54 12.94
CA THR A 158 31.94 -16.09 11.60
C THR A 158 30.66 -16.93 11.54
N ALA A 159 30.06 -17.02 10.36
CA ALA A 159 28.86 -17.84 10.14
C ALA A 159 29.25 -19.31 9.89
N ASN A 160 29.13 -20.16 10.92
CA ASN A 160 29.31 -21.61 10.78
C ASN A 160 27.96 -22.34 10.72
N PHE A 161 27.61 -22.84 9.53
CA PHE A 161 26.33 -23.48 9.26
C PHE A 161 26.11 -24.82 9.98
N GLU A 162 27.17 -25.44 10.53
CA GLU A 162 27.02 -26.62 11.42
C GLU A 162 26.17 -26.31 12.66
N TYR A 163 26.14 -25.04 13.08
CA TYR A 163 25.36 -24.56 14.22
C TYR A 163 24.08 -23.81 13.80
N PHE A 164 23.68 -23.90 12.54
CA PHE A 164 22.46 -23.26 12.05
C PHE A 164 21.23 -23.69 12.89
N PRO A 165 20.46 -22.75 13.45
CA PRO A 165 19.37 -23.07 14.37
C PRO A 165 18.15 -23.59 13.61
N SER A 166 18.20 -24.84 13.14
CA SER A 166 17.16 -25.44 12.27
C SER A 166 15.75 -25.33 12.85
N MET A 167 14.93 -24.44 12.30
CA MET A 167 13.51 -24.23 12.57
C MET A 167 12.83 -23.82 11.26
N ASP A 168 11.52 -24.03 11.16
CA ASP A 168 10.77 -23.57 9.99
C ASP A 168 10.67 -22.04 9.97
N GLY A 169 10.52 -21.45 8.78
CA GLY A 169 10.15 -20.04 8.65
C GLY A 169 11.22 -19.02 9.06
N ILE A 170 12.49 -19.43 9.19
CA ILE A 170 13.60 -18.50 9.45
C ILE A 170 13.85 -17.61 8.24
N ARG A 171 13.70 -16.30 8.44
CA ARG A 171 14.02 -15.25 7.48
C ARG A 171 15.44 -14.73 7.66
N TRP A 172 15.86 -14.54 8.91
CA TRP A 172 17.21 -14.04 9.25
C TRP A 172 17.84 -14.92 10.32
N TRP A 173 19.16 -15.03 10.26
CA TRP A 173 19.96 -15.75 11.27
C TRP A 173 20.97 -14.78 11.88
N GLN A 174 20.89 -14.59 13.20
CA GLN A 174 21.96 -13.94 13.97
C GLN A 174 23.01 -15.00 14.30
N TYR A 175 24.13 -14.94 13.60
CA TYR A 175 25.13 -16.02 13.60
C TYR A 175 26.29 -15.77 14.56
N SER A 176 26.43 -14.55 15.09
CA SER A 176 27.44 -14.24 16.09
C SER A 176 27.10 -12.92 16.79
N SER A 177 27.57 -12.79 18.03
CA SER A 177 27.60 -11.53 18.80
C SER A 177 29.03 -11.01 19.02
N ASN A 178 30.02 -11.59 18.33
CA ASN A 178 31.43 -11.29 18.54
C ASN A 178 32.04 -10.50 17.36
N PRO A 179 32.54 -9.27 17.56
CA PRO A 179 32.47 -8.46 18.80
C PRO A 179 31.16 -7.66 18.93
N TYR A 180 30.29 -7.75 17.94
CA TYR A 180 28.97 -7.15 17.87
C TYR A 180 28.02 -8.13 17.15
N ASP A 181 26.72 -7.82 17.15
CA ASP A 181 25.70 -8.70 16.60
C ASP A 181 25.70 -8.70 15.07
N LYS A 182 25.74 -9.91 14.51
CA LYS A 182 25.99 -10.18 13.10
C LYS A 182 24.93 -11.08 12.52
N ASN A 183 24.35 -10.65 11.40
CA ASN A 183 23.22 -11.33 10.81
C ASN A 183 23.43 -11.61 9.33
N ILE A 184 22.79 -12.69 8.86
CA ILE A 184 22.70 -13.04 7.45
C ILE A 184 21.24 -13.29 7.06
N VAL A 185 20.88 -12.82 5.86
CA VAL A 185 19.54 -12.98 5.31
C VAL A 185 19.39 -14.32 4.60
N LEU A 186 18.35 -15.09 4.94
CA LEU A 186 18.08 -16.40 4.32
C LEU A 186 17.01 -16.34 3.23
N LEU A 187 16.11 -15.36 3.32
CA LEU A 187 14.99 -15.19 2.40
C LEU A 187 14.99 -13.78 1.85
N ASP A 188 14.79 -13.68 0.54
CA ASP A 188 14.54 -12.39 -0.09
C ASP A 188 13.35 -11.73 0.58
N ASP A 189 13.41 -10.41 0.67
CA ASP A 189 12.23 -9.60 0.77
C ASP A 189 11.27 -9.98 -0.36
N GLU A 190 10.03 -10.35 -0.02
CA GLU A 190 8.99 -10.47 -1.04
C GLU A 190 8.86 -9.11 -1.75
N GLU A 191 9.23 -9.10 -3.02
CA GLU A 191 8.89 -8.05 -3.96
C GLU A 191 7.46 -8.35 -4.39
N ALA A 192 6.49 -7.64 -3.81
CA ALA A 192 5.17 -7.59 -4.42
C ALA A 192 5.36 -6.92 -5.77
N LYS A 193 5.33 -7.70 -6.86
CA LYS A 193 5.28 -7.08 -8.18
C LYS A 193 3.95 -6.33 -8.25
N PRO A 194 3.93 -5.10 -8.79
CA PRO A 194 2.68 -4.40 -8.98
C PRO A 194 1.72 -5.27 -9.79
N GLU A 195 0.56 -5.58 -9.21
CA GLU A 195 -0.35 -6.55 -9.80
C GLU A 195 -1.81 -6.21 -9.53
N TRP A 196 -2.64 -6.56 -10.51
CA TRP A 196 -4.08 -6.59 -10.32
C TRP A 196 -4.46 -7.84 -9.56
N LYS A 197 -5.27 -7.65 -8.53
CA LYS A 197 -5.90 -8.72 -7.76
C LYS A 197 -7.41 -8.63 -7.93
N GLN A 198 -8.09 -9.77 -7.72
CA GLN A 198 -9.54 -9.88 -7.83
C GLN A 198 -10.08 -10.81 -6.75
N ASN A 199 -11.28 -10.50 -6.25
CA ASN A 199 -12.12 -11.37 -5.45
C ASN A 199 -13.60 -11.21 -5.86
N ASP A 200 -14.51 -11.77 -5.07
CA ASP A 200 -15.96 -11.70 -5.33
C ASP A 200 -16.55 -10.28 -5.25
N THR A 201 -15.84 -9.34 -4.61
CA THR A 201 -16.26 -7.94 -4.50
C THR A 201 -15.81 -7.12 -5.71
N GLY A 202 -14.59 -7.35 -6.20
CA GLY A 202 -14.07 -6.64 -7.37
C GLY A 202 -12.57 -6.76 -7.54
N TYR A 203 -12.02 -5.79 -8.27
CA TYR A 203 -10.59 -5.70 -8.56
C TYR A 203 -9.93 -4.62 -7.70
N TRP A 204 -8.71 -4.88 -7.23
CA TRP A 204 -7.85 -3.85 -6.64
C TRP A 204 -6.44 -3.99 -7.22
N TYR A 205 -5.63 -2.94 -7.05
CA TYR A 205 -4.26 -2.92 -7.54
C TYR A 205 -3.28 -2.84 -6.39
N VAL A 206 -2.39 -3.83 -6.29
CA VAL A 206 -1.29 -3.83 -5.32
C VAL A 206 -0.09 -3.15 -5.98
N ARG A 207 0.48 -2.15 -5.31
CA ARG A 207 1.69 -1.45 -5.72
C ARG A 207 2.95 -2.23 -5.33
N GLU A 208 4.09 -1.76 -5.79
CA GLU A 208 5.40 -2.36 -5.51
C GLU A 208 5.72 -2.42 -4.00
N ASP A 209 5.28 -1.41 -3.25
CA ASP A 209 5.42 -1.31 -1.79
C ASP A 209 4.39 -2.15 -1.02
N GLY A 210 3.52 -2.88 -1.72
CA GLY A 210 2.42 -3.65 -1.14
C GLY A 210 1.18 -2.83 -0.78
N SER A 211 1.22 -1.51 -0.90
CA SER A 211 0.06 -0.64 -0.71
C SER A 211 -0.94 -0.76 -1.87
N TYR A 212 -2.12 -0.16 -1.72
CA TYR A 212 -3.13 -0.11 -2.79
C TYR A 212 -3.90 1.23 -2.76
N PRO A 213 -4.37 1.74 -3.90
CA PRO A 213 -5.08 3.02 -3.99
C PRO A 213 -6.47 2.97 -3.33
N LYS A 214 -6.86 4.04 -2.64
CA LYS A 214 -8.19 4.25 -2.03
C LYS A 214 -8.66 5.69 -2.26
N GLU A 215 -9.95 5.87 -2.55
CA GLU A 215 -10.61 7.16 -2.84
C GLU A 215 -9.79 8.07 -3.77
N LYS A 216 -9.23 7.51 -4.85
CA LYS A 216 -8.38 8.28 -5.75
C LYS A 216 -8.36 7.75 -7.17
N PHE A 217 -8.01 8.65 -8.08
CA PHE A 217 -7.51 8.27 -9.40
C PHE A 217 -6.11 7.67 -9.29
N GLU A 218 -5.83 6.62 -10.06
CA GLU A 218 -4.50 6.06 -10.23
C GLU A 218 -4.29 5.71 -11.71
N LYS A 219 -3.12 6.08 -12.26
CA LYS A 219 -2.73 5.72 -13.61
C LYS A 219 -1.90 4.45 -13.57
N ILE A 220 -2.42 3.36 -14.15
CA ILE A 220 -1.78 2.05 -14.17
C ILE A 220 -1.56 1.66 -15.64
N ASN A 221 -0.31 1.43 -16.02
CA ASN A 221 0.09 1.09 -17.40
C ASN A 221 -0.48 2.03 -18.48
N GLY A 222 -0.55 3.34 -18.17
CA GLY A 222 -1.04 4.36 -19.10
C GLY A 222 -2.55 4.62 -19.04
N THR A 223 -3.32 3.77 -18.35
CA THR A 223 -4.78 3.90 -18.22
C THR A 223 -5.16 4.46 -16.86
N TRP A 224 -6.13 5.37 -16.82
CA TRP A 224 -6.66 5.94 -15.58
C TRP A 224 -7.80 5.09 -15.04
N TYR A 225 -7.75 4.83 -13.73
CA TYR A 225 -8.75 4.12 -12.94
C TYR A 225 -9.13 4.97 -11.72
N TYR A 226 -10.27 4.71 -11.11
CA TYR A 226 -10.63 5.26 -9.80
C TYR A 226 -10.96 4.13 -8.84
N PHE A 227 -10.47 4.24 -7.61
CA PHE A 227 -10.67 3.27 -6.55
C PHE A 227 -11.53 3.87 -5.44
N ASP A 228 -12.51 3.11 -4.95
CA ASP A 228 -13.35 3.52 -3.83
C ASP A 228 -12.60 3.50 -2.49
N GLY A 229 -13.27 3.85 -1.39
CA GLY A 229 -12.66 3.88 -0.05
C GLY A 229 -12.26 2.53 0.52
N SER A 230 -12.73 1.44 -0.05
CA SER A 230 -12.27 0.09 0.26
C SER A 230 -11.09 -0.33 -0.61
N GLY A 231 -10.79 0.44 -1.66
CA GLY A 231 -9.71 0.20 -2.60
C GLY A 231 -10.12 -0.66 -3.79
N TYR A 232 -11.42 -0.81 -4.05
CA TYR A 232 -11.91 -1.50 -5.24
C TYR A 232 -12.07 -0.53 -6.41
N MET A 233 -11.63 -0.97 -7.57
CA MET A 233 -11.74 -0.25 -8.83
C MET A 233 -13.21 -0.08 -9.22
N LEU A 234 -13.61 1.13 -9.58
CA LEU A 234 -14.92 1.39 -10.17
C LEU A 234 -14.98 0.83 -11.60
N ALA A 235 -16.07 0.13 -11.92
CA ALA A 235 -16.38 -0.35 -13.26
C ALA A 235 -17.88 -0.15 -13.55
N GLU A 236 -18.19 0.20 -14.80
CA GLU A 236 -19.54 0.53 -15.28
C GLU A 236 -20.27 1.54 -14.38
N ARG A 237 -19.55 2.58 -13.94
CA ARG A 237 -20.02 3.54 -12.95
C ARG A 237 -19.65 4.98 -13.26
N TRP A 238 -20.58 5.87 -12.94
CA TRP A 238 -20.36 7.30 -12.87
C TRP A 238 -19.73 7.68 -11.53
N LYS A 239 -18.79 8.62 -11.54
CA LYS A 239 -18.22 9.25 -10.35
C LYS A 239 -18.26 10.77 -10.52
N LYS A 240 -18.93 11.45 -9.61
CA LYS A 240 -18.71 12.88 -9.40
C LYS A 240 -17.48 13.04 -8.53
N HIS A 241 -16.46 13.73 -9.05
CA HIS A 241 -15.25 13.98 -8.30
C HIS A 241 -15.34 15.31 -7.54
N THR A 242 -14.39 15.55 -6.64
CA THR A 242 -14.36 16.74 -5.77
C THR A 242 -14.07 18.04 -6.53
N ASP A 243 -13.55 17.93 -7.75
CA ASP A 243 -13.44 19.03 -8.72
C ASP A 243 -14.80 19.50 -9.28
N GLY A 244 -15.88 18.76 -9.01
CA GLY A 244 -17.23 19.05 -9.47
C GLY A 244 -17.58 18.42 -10.83
N HIS A 245 -16.63 17.75 -11.49
CA HIS A 245 -16.84 17.09 -12.78
C HIS A 245 -17.33 15.65 -12.62
N TRP A 246 -18.00 15.17 -13.67
CA TRP A 246 -18.46 13.78 -13.78
C TRP A 246 -17.52 12.97 -14.66
N TYR A 247 -17.21 11.76 -14.22
CA TYR A 247 -16.35 10.80 -14.89
C TYR A 247 -17.10 9.48 -15.06
N TRP A 248 -16.79 8.73 -16.12
CA TRP A 248 -17.30 7.39 -16.34
C TRP A 248 -16.17 6.39 -16.42
N PHE A 249 -16.32 5.25 -15.73
CA PHE A 249 -15.42 4.11 -15.84
C PHE A 249 -16.14 2.98 -16.55
N ASP A 250 -15.54 2.44 -17.61
CA ASP A 250 -16.16 1.37 -18.37
C ASP A 250 -16.02 0.00 -17.68
N LYS A 251 -16.41 -1.06 -18.38
CA LYS A 251 -16.37 -2.43 -17.84
C LYS A 251 -14.97 -2.88 -17.44
N SER A 252 -13.93 -2.36 -18.09
CA SER A 252 -12.54 -2.64 -17.73
C SER A 252 -12.04 -1.78 -16.57
N GLY A 253 -12.86 -0.83 -16.10
CA GLY A 253 -12.49 0.21 -15.15
C GLY A 253 -11.71 1.37 -15.74
N ALA A 254 -11.44 1.35 -17.05
CA ALA A 254 -10.79 2.45 -17.74
C ALA A 254 -11.69 3.69 -17.73
N MET A 255 -11.13 4.83 -17.33
CA MET A 255 -11.76 6.13 -17.42
C MET A 255 -12.06 6.46 -18.89
N ALA A 256 -13.29 6.87 -19.18
CA ALA A 256 -13.70 7.27 -20.51
C ALA A 256 -13.14 8.64 -20.90
N THR A 257 -12.72 8.73 -22.16
CA THR A 257 -12.35 9.97 -22.85
C THR A 257 -13.04 9.97 -24.22
N GLY A 258 -13.39 11.14 -24.74
CA GLY A 258 -14.10 11.28 -26.02
C GLY A 258 -15.55 10.81 -25.97
N TRP A 259 -16.09 10.40 -27.12
CA TRP A 259 -17.48 9.93 -27.23
C TRP A 259 -17.66 8.54 -26.62
N LYS A 260 -18.67 8.39 -25.76
CA LYS A 260 -19.06 7.10 -25.18
C LYS A 260 -20.58 6.97 -25.17
N LYS A 261 -21.09 5.83 -25.66
CA LYS A 261 -22.49 5.45 -25.46
C LYS A 261 -22.61 4.73 -24.12
N ILE A 262 -23.44 5.26 -23.23
CA ILE A 262 -23.70 4.72 -21.89
C ILE A 262 -25.21 4.49 -21.79
N ALA A 263 -25.60 3.22 -21.62
CA ALA A 263 -26.96 2.77 -21.89
C ALA A 263 -27.43 3.24 -23.28
N GLU A 264 -28.52 4.01 -23.37
CA GLU A 264 -29.07 4.50 -24.64
C GLU A 264 -28.65 5.92 -25.02
N SER A 265 -27.82 6.57 -24.21
CA SER A 265 -27.42 7.97 -24.41
C SER A 265 -25.94 8.08 -24.79
N TRP A 266 -25.63 9.04 -25.67
CA TRP A 266 -24.26 9.42 -25.98
C TRP A 266 -23.78 10.53 -25.05
N TYR A 267 -22.53 10.44 -24.62
CA TYR A 267 -21.85 11.44 -23.78
C TYR A 267 -20.49 11.75 -24.39
N TYR A 268 -19.95 12.91 -24.05
CA TYR A 268 -18.60 13.30 -24.43
C TYR A 268 -17.77 13.67 -23.21
N PHE A 269 -16.58 13.12 -23.14
CA PHE A 269 -15.57 13.38 -22.10
C PHE A 269 -14.37 14.07 -22.75
N ASP A 270 -13.77 15.06 -22.09
CA ASP A 270 -12.51 15.65 -22.57
C ASP A 270 -11.31 14.71 -22.36
N VAL A 271 -10.11 15.19 -22.68
CA VAL A 271 -8.89 14.36 -22.65
C VAL A 271 -8.46 14.06 -21.21
N GLU A 272 -8.90 14.86 -20.25
CA GLU A 272 -8.79 14.64 -18.81
C GLU A 272 -9.90 13.72 -18.28
N GLY A 273 -10.89 13.37 -19.11
CA GLY A 273 -11.99 12.47 -18.76
C GLY A 273 -13.19 13.15 -18.11
N ALA A 274 -13.21 14.48 -18.03
CA ALA A 274 -14.34 15.21 -17.48
C ALA A 274 -15.49 15.26 -18.51
N MET A 275 -16.70 14.87 -18.08
CA MET A 275 -17.90 14.94 -18.89
C MET A 275 -18.21 16.39 -19.27
N LYS A 276 -18.43 16.65 -20.56
CA LYS A 276 -18.84 17.96 -21.06
C LYS A 276 -20.36 18.10 -21.07
N THR A 277 -20.81 19.33 -20.93
CA THR A 277 -22.19 19.75 -21.16
C THR A 277 -22.20 20.95 -22.13
N GLY A 278 -23.34 21.24 -22.72
CA GLY A 278 -23.49 22.31 -23.70
C GLY A 278 -22.87 21.99 -25.06
N TRP A 279 -22.43 23.02 -25.76
CA TRP A 279 -21.91 22.89 -27.13
C TRP A 279 -20.50 22.29 -27.16
N VAL A 280 -20.33 21.24 -27.94
CA VAL A 280 -19.03 20.59 -28.19
C VAL A 280 -18.80 20.53 -29.69
N LYS A 281 -17.63 20.99 -30.13
CA LYS A 281 -17.15 20.77 -31.50
C LYS A 281 -16.31 19.50 -31.53
N TYR A 282 -16.69 18.55 -32.37
CA TYR A 282 -15.95 17.32 -32.58
C TYR A 282 -15.66 17.14 -34.07
N LYS A 283 -14.37 17.20 -34.43
CA LYS A 283 -13.92 17.35 -35.83
C LYS A 283 -14.60 18.58 -36.47
N ASP A 284 -15.33 18.39 -37.55
CA ASP A 284 -15.98 19.46 -38.31
C ASP A 284 -17.45 19.69 -37.91
N ALA A 285 -18.00 18.91 -36.98
CA ALA A 285 -19.39 18.98 -36.56
C ALA A 285 -19.56 19.54 -35.13
N TRP A 286 -20.68 20.22 -34.91
CA TRP A 286 -21.12 20.67 -33.59
C TRP A 286 -22.20 19.75 -33.03
N TYR A 287 -22.14 19.51 -31.72
CA TYR A 287 -23.10 18.71 -30.98
C TYR A 287 -23.52 19.49 -29.73
N TYR A 288 -24.74 19.24 -29.24
CA TYR A 288 -25.19 19.77 -27.95
C TYR A 288 -25.41 18.63 -26.96
N LEU A 289 -24.78 18.77 -25.80
CA LEU A 289 -24.95 17.90 -24.65
C LEU A 289 -25.86 18.60 -23.65
N ASP A 290 -26.84 17.89 -23.12
CA ASP A 290 -27.80 18.47 -22.19
C ASP A 290 -27.10 19.13 -21.00
N SER A 291 -27.55 20.34 -20.65
CA SER A 291 -26.90 21.15 -19.61
C SER A 291 -26.98 20.56 -18.21
N LYS A 292 -27.95 19.67 -17.94
CA LYS A 292 -28.18 19.04 -16.64
C LYS A 292 -27.57 17.65 -16.60
N ASP A 293 -27.90 16.84 -17.60
CA ASP A 293 -27.63 15.40 -17.57
C ASP A 293 -26.47 15.00 -18.49
N GLY A 294 -26.01 15.88 -19.40
CA GLY A 294 -24.84 15.67 -20.25
C GLY A 294 -25.06 14.73 -21.44
N ASN A 295 -26.25 14.16 -21.59
CA ASN A 295 -26.57 13.32 -22.74
C ASN A 295 -26.68 14.17 -24.01
N MET A 296 -26.18 13.63 -25.11
CA MET A 296 -26.27 14.23 -26.44
C MET A 296 -27.73 14.37 -26.86
N VAL A 297 -28.11 15.58 -27.21
CA VAL A 297 -29.42 15.87 -27.80
C VAL A 297 -29.37 15.57 -29.29
N SER A 298 -30.42 14.94 -29.82
CA SER A 298 -30.58 14.67 -31.26
C SER A 298 -32.03 14.87 -31.67
N ASN A 299 -32.24 15.08 -32.96
CA ASN A 299 -33.55 15.32 -33.56
C ASN A 299 -34.39 16.39 -32.83
N ALA A 300 -33.75 17.53 -32.53
CA ALA A 300 -34.36 18.58 -31.71
C ALA A 300 -33.81 19.97 -32.06
N PHE A 301 -34.50 21.01 -31.60
CA PHE A 301 -34.07 22.40 -31.73
C PHE A 301 -33.51 22.92 -30.42
N ILE A 302 -32.31 23.50 -30.47
CA ILE A 302 -31.65 24.15 -29.32
C ILE A 302 -31.71 25.66 -29.52
N GLN A 303 -32.26 26.38 -28.53
CA GLN A 303 -32.33 27.83 -28.61
C GLN A 303 -30.93 28.44 -28.54
N SER A 304 -30.65 29.39 -29.41
CA SER A 304 -29.44 30.21 -29.36
C SER A 304 -29.35 31.00 -28.05
N ALA A 305 -28.12 31.28 -27.61
CA ALA A 305 -27.86 31.97 -26.35
C ALA A 305 -28.47 33.39 -26.29
N ASP A 306 -28.58 34.08 -27.42
CA ASP A 306 -29.21 35.41 -27.52
C ASP A 306 -30.75 35.35 -27.62
N LYS A 307 -31.32 34.15 -27.65
CA LYS A 307 -32.75 33.85 -27.78
C LYS A 307 -33.38 34.36 -29.09
N LYS A 308 -32.59 34.66 -30.11
CA LYS A 308 -33.07 35.19 -31.41
C LYS A 308 -33.21 34.12 -32.49
N GLY A 309 -32.71 32.92 -32.26
CA GLY A 309 -32.78 31.80 -33.20
C GLY A 309 -32.67 30.43 -32.55
N TRP A 310 -32.67 29.40 -33.40
CA TRP A 310 -32.59 27.99 -33.02
C TRP A 310 -31.62 27.23 -33.92
N TYR A 311 -30.95 26.23 -33.36
CA TYR A 311 -30.09 25.30 -34.07
C TYR A 311 -30.77 23.94 -34.14
N TYR A 312 -30.90 23.36 -35.33
CA TYR A 312 -31.44 22.01 -35.49
C TYR A 312 -30.32 20.99 -35.30
N LEU A 313 -30.54 19.99 -34.45
CA LEU A 313 -29.69 18.81 -34.33
C LEU A 313 -30.33 17.63 -35.06
N LYS A 314 -29.58 17.03 -35.97
CA LYS A 314 -29.99 15.88 -36.77
C LYS A 314 -30.20 14.62 -35.91
N PRO A 315 -30.78 13.54 -36.47
CA PRO A 315 -30.89 12.25 -35.76
C PRO A 315 -29.55 11.67 -35.27
N ASP A 316 -28.44 12.00 -35.94
CA ASP A 316 -27.09 11.61 -35.51
C ASP A 316 -26.49 12.55 -34.45
N GLY A 317 -27.24 13.57 -34.01
CA GLY A 317 -26.85 14.57 -33.02
C GLY A 317 -26.03 15.73 -33.56
N SER A 318 -25.56 15.68 -34.81
CA SER A 318 -24.79 16.78 -35.39
C SER A 318 -25.70 17.97 -35.73
N MET A 319 -25.17 19.18 -35.55
CA MET A 319 -25.87 20.42 -35.89
C MET A 319 -26.00 20.54 -37.41
N ALA A 320 -27.21 20.83 -37.86
CA ALA A 320 -27.51 21.01 -39.28
C ALA A 320 -27.05 22.37 -39.80
N ASP A 321 -26.56 22.40 -41.03
CA ASP A 321 -26.35 23.64 -41.77
C ASP A 321 -27.69 24.17 -42.30
N LYS A 322 -27.81 25.50 -42.48
CA LYS A 322 -29.03 26.15 -42.98
C LYS A 322 -29.71 25.50 -44.21
N PRO A 323 -29.02 24.97 -45.24
CA PRO A 323 -29.70 24.33 -46.37
C PRO A 323 -30.39 22.98 -46.06
N GLU A 324 -30.12 22.37 -44.89
CA GLU A 324 -30.65 21.07 -44.47
C GLU A 324 -32.06 21.14 -43.83
N PHE A 325 -32.51 22.33 -43.43
CA PHE A 325 -33.87 22.55 -42.90
C PHE A 325 -34.46 23.88 -43.39
N THR A 326 -35.78 23.97 -43.45
CA THR A 326 -36.51 25.16 -43.89
C THR A 326 -37.46 25.63 -42.80
N VAL A 327 -37.43 26.93 -42.51
CA VAL A 327 -38.42 27.58 -41.63
C VAL A 327 -39.48 28.20 -42.53
N GLU A 328 -40.69 27.66 -42.47
CA GLU A 328 -41.86 28.16 -43.19
C GLU A 328 -42.35 29.50 -42.62
N PRO A 329 -43.15 30.28 -43.35
CA PRO A 329 -43.61 31.60 -42.93
C PRO A 329 -44.37 31.65 -41.60
N ASN A 330 -44.97 30.53 -41.17
CA ASN A 330 -45.68 30.38 -39.90
C ASN A 330 -44.79 29.86 -38.76
N GLY A 331 -43.48 29.73 -39.00
CA GLY A 331 -42.52 29.18 -38.04
C GLY A 331 -42.47 27.64 -38.01
N LEU A 332 -43.20 26.93 -38.88
CA LEU A 332 -43.08 25.48 -39.03
C LEU A 332 -41.69 25.17 -39.60
N ILE A 333 -40.93 24.30 -38.92
CA ILE A 333 -39.62 23.87 -39.41
C ILE A 333 -39.74 22.48 -40.00
N THR A 334 -39.36 22.34 -41.26
CA THR A 334 -39.32 21.07 -41.98
C THR A 334 -37.87 20.73 -42.32
N THR A 335 -37.51 19.46 -42.21
CA THR A 335 -36.26 18.94 -42.77
C THR A 335 -36.48 18.63 -44.25
N LYS A 336 -35.47 18.82 -45.09
CA LYS A 336 -35.55 18.42 -46.50
C LYS A 336 -35.60 16.91 -46.69
#